data_AF-A0A932STE3-F1
#
_entry.id   AF-A0A932STE3-F1
#
_cell.length_a   1.000
_cell.length_b   1.000
_cell.length_c   1.000
_cell.angle_alpha   90.00
_cell.angle_beta   90.00
_cell.angle_gamma   90.00
#
_symmetry.space_group_name_H-M   'P 1'
#
loop_
_entity.id
_entity.type
_entity.pdbx_description
1 polymer ?
#
loop_
_entity_poly.entity_id
_entity_poly.type
_entity_poly.pdbx_seq_one_letter_code
_entity_poly.pdbx_strand_id
1 'polypeptide(L)'
;MPNLHEQESEFLRLLQQAPFDDSPAPAHRQDLRFSVLARFEQGAIPERARPVWQSALMKGRDIMRRPVSRLLVTTACLAIAAVWLFVPGGQTTAQAFNRFATAVASAKTAHFHMEVQIQGQAKQKFEAWYLAPGKYRQELGNLVNVSDFSAGKMVSIIPAEKKVVVMTIKGAPKDPASSNYFERVRGLLADTAKAKEAHYELLGEKQIDGRRAVGFRLDNPAETVTLWGDPATGLPVRIESVFSGIPRTEVAMSDFEINVDLKESLFDMTPPEGYKVQNFDVDASESREQDLIKAFESCAEISGGAFPDSLDTTGVMQLVMKSAIARATNKGEFSDEQFQELMKQSLTIGRGTSFALMLPASAEAHYAGKGAKRGDKDRVIFWYKPQDAKAYRVVYADLSVKDAPTAPKVEGAKRIEKASQSSKAAKE
;
A
#
# COMPACT_ATOMS: atom_id res chain seq x y z
N MET A 1 45.02 47.03 -5.60
CA MET A 1 44.17 45.93 -6.12
C MET A 1 42.92 45.91 -5.27
N PRO A 2 41.72 46.00 -5.84
CA PRO A 2 40.49 46.01 -5.05
C PRO A 2 40.31 44.65 -4.34
N ASN A 3 39.77 44.72 -3.13
CA ASN A 3 39.59 43.59 -2.22
C ASN A 3 38.53 42.64 -2.81
N LEU A 4 38.93 41.40 -3.12
CA LEU A 4 38.09 40.39 -3.79
C LEU A 4 36.76 40.18 -3.05
N HIS A 5 36.78 40.30 -1.72
CA HIS A 5 35.62 40.08 -0.86
C HIS A 5 34.58 41.22 -0.96
N GLU A 6 35.04 42.43 -1.27
CA GLU A 6 34.18 43.60 -1.45
C GLU A 6 33.47 43.54 -2.81
N GLN A 7 34.16 43.05 -3.85
CA GLN A 7 33.58 42.81 -5.17
C GLN A 7 32.55 41.68 -5.17
N GLU A 8 32.81 40.61 -4.42
CA GLU A 8 31.88 39.47 -4.27
C GLU A 8 30.61 39.89 -3.52
N SER A 9 30.76 40.73 -2.48
CA SER A 9 29.65 41.28 -1.72
C SER A 9 28.80 42.24 -2.55
N GLU A 10 29.44 43.09 -3.37
CA GLU A 10 28.74 44.01 -4.26
C GLU A 10 28.02 43.26 -5.40
N PHE A 11 28.64 42.21 -5.95
CA PHE A 11 28.02 41.34 -6.95
C PHE A 11 26.78 40.61 -6.42
N LEU A 12 26.85 40.06 -5.20
CA LEU A 12 25.69 39.42 -4.54
C LEU A 12 24.57 40.42 -4.25
N ARG A 13 24.91 41.66 -3.87
CA ARG A 13 23.94 42.73 -3.65
C ARG A 13 23.23 43.11 -4.96
N LEU A 14 23.95 43.16 -6.08
CA LEU A 14 23.40 43.44 -7.40
C LEU A 14 22.52 42.29 -7.90
N LEU A 15 22.90 41.03 -7.66
CA LEU A 15 22.06 39.85 -7.98
C LEU A 15 20.75 39.83 -7.20
N GLN A 16 20.76 40.19 -5.92
CA GLN A 16 19.54 40.22 -5.09
C GLN A 16 18.60 41.37 -5.43
N GLN A 17 19.09 42.44 -6.06
CA GLN A 17 18.29 43.59 -6.48
C GLN A 17 17.82 43.50 -7.93
N ALA A 18 18.32 42.52 -8.70
CA ALA A 18 17.88 42.29 -10.07
C ALA A 18 16.55 41.51 -10.06
N PRO A 19 15.49 42.01 -10.70
CA PRO A 19 14.23 41.27 -10.84
C PRO A 19 14.44 40.12 -11.84
N PHE A 20 14.79 38.95 -11.35
CA PHE A 20 14.78 37.72 -12.14
C PHE A 20 13.34 37.20 -12.22
N ASP A 21 12.76 37.29 -13.42
CA ASP A 21 11.53 36.56 -13.75
C ASP A 21 11.92 35.11 -14.09
N ASP A 22 11.94 34.24 -13.07
CA ASP A 22 12.17 32.81 -13.23
C ASP A 22 10.96 32.07 -13.82
N SER A 23 9.91 32.80 -14.23
CA SER A 23 8.79 32.22 -14.98
C SER A 23 9.25 31.96 -16.41
N PRO A 24 9.18 30.72 -16.92
CA PRO A 24 9.48 30.48 -18.33
C PRO A 24 8.55 31.34 -19.18
N ALA A 25 9.14 32.09 -20.12
CA ALA A 25 8.45 33.04 -20.98
C ALA A 25 7.14 32.41 -21.52
N PRO A 26 6.00 33.13 -21.53
CA PRO A 26 4.70 32.56 -21.90
C PRO A 26 4.70 31.84 -23.26
N ALA A 27 5.49 32.34 -24.22
CA ALA A 27 5.70 31.71 -25.52
C ALA A 27 6.39 30.34 -25.40
N HIS A 28 7.41 30.21 -24.54
CA HIS A 28 8.10 28.95 -24.29
C HIS A 28 7.19 27.91 -23.61
N ARG A 29 6.29 28.34 -22.71
CA ARG A 29 5.24 27.46 -22.15
C ARG A 29 4.27 26.96 -23.22
N GLN A 30 3.87 27.82 -24.15
CA GLN A 30 3.01 27.40 -25.26
C GLN A 30 3.73 26.43 -26.19
N ASP A 31 4.99 26.69 -26.55
CA ASP A 31 5.78 25.80 -27.40
C ASP A 31 6.04 24.43 -26.76
N LEU A 32 6.32 24.39 -25.45
CA LEU A 32 6.43 23.15 -24.69
C LEU A 32 5.09 22.42 -24.62
N ARG A 33 3.98 23.13 -24.41
CA ARG A 33 2.63 22.56 -24.41
C ARG A 33 2.27 21.97 -25.77
N PHE A 34 2.57 22.68 -26.86
CA PHE A 34 2.37 22.16 -28.23
C PHE A 34 3.27 20.97 -28.52
N SER A 35 4.53 20.99 -28.08
CA SER A 35 5.46 19.87 -28.27
C SER A 35 5.04 18.62 -27.49
N VAL A 36 4.52 18.80 -26.27
CA VAL A 36 3.99 17.69 -25.44
C VAL A 36 2.68 17.16 -26.01
N LEU A 37 1.76 18.03 -26.44
CA LEU A 37 0.49 17.63 -27.05
C LEU A 37 0.69 16.93 -28.40
N ALA A 38 1.60 17.43 -29.24
CA ALA A 38 1.94 16.79 -30.52
C ALA A 38 2.54 15.39 -30.32
N ARG A 39 3.35 15.19 -29.28
CA ARG A 39 3.85 13.85 -28.89
C ARG A 39 2.75 12.96 -28.32
N PHE A 40 1.78 13.53 -27.61
CA PHE A 40 0.63 12.79 -27.07
C PHE A 40 -0.33 12.36 -28.18
N GLU A 41 -0.57 13.21 -29.18
CA GLU A 41 -1.39 12.88 -30.35
C GLU A 41 -0.71 11.86 -31.28
N GLN A 42 0.62 11.94 -31.46
CA GLN A 42 1.37 10.90 -32.17
C GLN A 42 1.39 9.55 -31.44
N GLY A 43 1.19 9.53 -30.12
CA GLY A 43 1.03 8.32 -29.31
C GLY A 43 -0.41 7.81 -29.17
N ALA A 44 -1.40 8.55 -29.66
CA ALA A 44 -2.82 8.28 -29.43
C ALA A 44 -3.63 8.06 -30.73
N ILE A 45 -2.97 7.61 -31.81
CA ILE A 45 -3.68 6.98 -32.93
C ILE A 45 -3.82 5.49 -32.59
N PRO A 46 -5.02 4.99 -32.26
CA PRO A 46 -5.23 3.57 -32.09
C PRO A 46 -5.25 2.94 -33.49
N GLU A 47 -4.11 2.38 -33.90
CA GLU A 47 -4.20 1.25 -34.83
C GLU A 47 -5.11 0.21 -34.16
N ARG A 48 -6.28 -0.04 -34.75
CA ARG A 48 -7.17 -1.14 -34.36
C ARG A 48 -6.33 -2.42 -34.34
N ALA A 49 -5.91 -2.81 -33.14
CA ALA A 49 -5.19 -4.04 -32.90
C ALA A 49 -6.11 -5.19 -33.28
N ARG A 50 -5.90 -5.74 -34.47
CA ARG A 50 -6.47 -7.04 -34.85
C ARG A 50 -5.93 -8.06 -33.84
N PRO A 51 -6.77 -8.95 -33.32
CA PRO A 51 -6.33 -9.88 -32.30
C PRO A 51 -5.21 -10.76 -32.86
N VAL A 52 -4.15 -10.94 -32.06
CA VAL A 52 -2.84 -11.51 -32.45
C VAL A 52 -2.96 -12.89 -33.12
N TRP A 53 -4.03 -13.65 -32.82
CA TRP A 53 -4.32 -14.93 -33.45
C TRP A 53 -4.69 -14.83 -34.95
N GLN A 54 -5.32 -13.73 -35.40
CA GLN A 54 -5.65 -13.52 -36.82
C GLN A 54 -4.41 -13.19 -37.65
N SER A 55 -3.46 -12.44 -37.08
CA SER A 55 -2.17 -12.14 -37.71
C SER A 55 -1.27 -13.39 -37.77
N ALA A 56 -1.35 -14.27 -36.77
CA ALA A 56 -0.66 -15.56 -36.75
C ALA A 56 -1.23 -16.56 -37.78
N LEU A 57 -2.56 -16.62 -37.95
CA LEU A 57 -3.23 -17.47 -38.94
C LEU A 57 -2.98 -17.03 -40.39
N MET A 58 -2.89 -15.73 -40.65
CA MET A 58 -2.60 -15.19 -41.98
C MET A 58 -1.11 -15.32 -42.34
N LYS A 59 -0.20 -15.06 -41.40
CA LYS A 59 1.25 -15.31 -41.62
C LYS A 59 1.57 -16.80 -41.76
N GLY A 60 0.90 -17.67 -41.01
CA GLY A 60 1.02 -19.12 -41.16
C GLY A 60 0.55 -19.64 -42.53
N ARG A 61 -0.45 -18.99 -43.13
CA ARG A 61 -1.00 -19.35 -44.45
C ARG A 61 -0.07 -18.96 -45.62
N ASP A 62 0.66 -17.85 -45.51
CA ASP A 62 1.65 -17.44 -46.52
C ASP A 62 2.97 -18.23 -46.40
N ILE A 63 3.37 -18.61 -45.19
CA ILE A 63 4.55 -19.46 -44.95
C ILE A 63 4.32 -20.90 -45.45
N MET A 64 3.08 -21.38 -45.48
CA MET A 64 2.72 -22.70 -46.03
C MET A 64 2.64 -22.76 -47.57
N ARG A 65 2.80 -21.65 -48.30
CA ARG A 65 2.76 -21.62 -49.77
C ARG A 65 4.13 -21.74 -50.45
N ARG A 66 5.23 -21.83 -49.69
CA ARG A 66 6.58 -22.04 -50.23
C ARG A 66 7.08 -23.44 -49.84
N PRO A 67 7.55 -24.27 -50.79
CA PRO A 67 7.88 -25.68 -50.51
C PRO A 67 9.11 -25.88 -49.61
N VAL A 68 9.93 -24.84 -49.39
CA VAL A 68 11.23 -24.97 -48.71
C VAL A 68 11.19 -24.60 -47.22
N SER A 69 10.12 -23.99 -46.71
CA SER A 69 10.00 -23.54 -45.30
C SER A 69 9.37 -24.55 -44.33
N ARG A 70 8.89 -25.70 -44.81
CA ARG A 70 8.20 -26.70 -43.96
C ARG A 70 9.13 -27.60 -43.14
N LEU A 71 10.45 -27.60 -43.41
CA LEU A 71 11.42 -28.47 -42.72
C LEU A 71 12.28 -27.75 -41.66
N LEU A 72 12.26 -26.42 -41.60
CA LEU A 72 13.10 -25.63 -40.67
C LEU A 72 12.33 -25.02 -39.49
N VAL A 73 11.00 -24.86 -39.58
CA VAL A 73 10.20 -24.24 -38.50
C VAL A 73 9.67 -25.27 -37.49
N THR A 74 9.46 -26.52 -37.92
CA THR A 74 9.08 -27.61 -37.00
C THR A 74 10.24 -28.05 -36.10
N THR A 75 11.49 -27.88 -36.54
CA THR A 75 12.67 -28.23 -35.74
C THR A 75 12.99 -27.21 -34.64
N ALA A 76 12.74 -25.91 -34.83
CA ALA A 76 13.05 -24.89 -33.83
C ALA A 76 12.06 -24.84 -32.65
N CYS A 77 10.75 -24.97 -32.88
CA CYS A 77 9.75 -24.96 -31.80
C CYS A 77 9.73 -26.29 -31.00
N LEU A 78 9.96 -27.42 -31.67
CA LEU A 78 10.14 -28.69 -30.98
C LEU A 78 11.47 -28.74 -30.22
N ALA A 79 12.54 -28.09 -30.69
CA ALA A 79 13.80 -28.03 -29.96
C ALA A 79 13.70 -27.22 -28.66
N ILE A 80 12.94 -26.10 -28.62
CA ILE A 80 12.81 -25.31 -27.37
C ILE A 80 11.96 -26.05 -26.32
N ALA A 81 10.91 -26.76 -26.73
CA ALA A 81 10.11 -27.60 -25.82
C ALA A 81 10.82 -28.93 -25.46
N ALA A 82 11.55 -29.54 -26.39
CA ALA A 82 12.30 -30.79 -26.15
C ALA A 82 13.58 -30.56 -25.33
N VAL A 83 14.24 -29.41 -25.44
CA VAL A 83 15.39 -29.07 -24.59
C VAL A 83 14.95 -28.89 -23.13
N TRP A 84 13.70 -28.49 -22.85
CA TRP A 84 13.17 -28.49 -21.48
C TRP A 84 12.74 -29.90 -20.99
N LEU A 85 12.32 -30.78 -21.90
CA LEU A 85 11.92 -32.16 -21.56
C LEU A 85 13.08 -33.16 -21.45
N PHE A 86 14.24 -32.87 -22.04
CA PHE A 86 15.38 -33.80 -22.14
C PHE A 86 16.67 -33.34 -21.46
N VAL A 87 16.68 -32.23 -20.71
CA VAL A 87 17.80 -31.93 -19.78
C VAL A 87 17.66 -32.83 -18.55
N PRO A 88 18.52 -33.84 -18.37
CA PRO A 88 18.52 -34.65 -17.16
C PRO A 88 19.03 -33.76 -16.02
N GLY A 89 18.14 -33.37 -15.11
CA GLY A 89 18.45 -32.48 -13.98
C GLY A 89 17.76 -31.11 -13.98
N GLY A 90 16.89 -30.81 -14.96
CA GLY A 90 16.06 -29.60 -14.93
C GLY A 90 15.03 -29.65 -13.79
N GLN A 91 15.15 -28.74 -12.81
CA GLN A 91 14.13 -28.60 -11.77
C GLN A 91 12.78 -28.29 -12.41
N THR A 92 11.72 -29.01 -12.01
CA THR A 92 10.38 -28.67 -12.46
C THR A 92 9.97 -27.30 -11.90
N THR A 93 9.08 -26.59 -12.60
CA THR A 93 8.52 -25.31 -12.13
C THR A 93 8.00 -25.40 -10.69
N ALA A 94 7.35 -26.52 -10.35
CA ALA A 94 6.86 -26.80 -9.01
C ALA A 94 7.98 -26.98 -7.97
N GLN A 95 9.11 -27.61 -8.34
CA GLN A 95 10.27 -27.72 -7.46
C GLN A 95 10.91 -26.35 -7.21
N ALA A 96 11.04 -25.50 -8.24
CA ALA A 96 11.57 -24.15 -8.09
C ALA A 96 10.68 -23.30 -7.16
N PHE A 97 9.37 -23.28 -7.40
CA PHE A 97 8.41 -22.62 -6.51
C PHE A 97 8.53 -23.14 -5.08
N ASN A 98 8.48 -24.46 -4.87
CA ASN A 98 8.52 -25.06 -3.55
C ASN A 98 9.80 -24.73 -2.78
N ARG A 99 10.95 -24.63 -3.45
CA ARG A 99 12.20 -24.19 -2.81
C ARG A 99 12.09 -22.75 -2.30
N PHE A 100 11.62 -21.83 -3.15
CA PHE A 100 11.46 -20.42 -2.76
C PHE A 100 10.44 -20.26 -1.63
N ALA A 101 9.27 -20.89 -1.78
CA ALA A 101 8.20 -20.86 -0.81
C ALA A 101 8.63 -21.47 0.54
N THR A 102 9.35 -22.60 0.52
CA THR A 102 9.86 -23.25 1.74
C THR A 102 10.89 -22.37 2.44
N ALA A 103 11.80 -21.72 1.70
CA ALA A 103 12.81 -20.85 2.29
C ALA A 103 12.17 -19.71 3.11
N VAL A 104 11.09 -19.10 2.61
CA VAL A 104 10.34 -18.07 3.34
C VAL A 104 9.49 -18.70 4.44
N ALA A 105 8.66 -19.70 4.12
CA ALA A 105 7.71 -20.36 5.01
C ALA A 105 8.36 -20.91 6.30
N SER A 106 9.57 -21.46 6.16
CA SER A 106 10.33 -22.10 7.24
C SER A 106 11.35 -21.17 7.92
N ALA A 107 11.44 -19.90 7.51
CA ALA A 107 12.36 -18.94 8.10
C ALA A 107 12.10 -18.78 9.61
N LYS A 108 13.13 -19.03 10.42
CA LYS A 108 13.10 -18.76 11.87
C LYS A 108 13.51 -17.33 12.17
N THR A 109 14.44 -16.81 11.39
CA THR A 109 14.90 -15.43 11.42
C THR A 109 15.00 -14.90 9.99
N ALA A 110 14.82 -13.60 9.83
CA ALA A 110 15.10 -12.93 8.57
C ALA A 110 15.53 -11.48 8.81
N HIS A 111 16.41 -10.97 7.95
CA HIS A 111 16.71 -9.55 7.78
C HIS A 111 16.48 -9.19 6.31
N PHE A 112 15.86 -8.04 6.05
CA PHE A 112 15.53 -7.61 4.69
C PHE A 112 15.24 -6.11 4.63
N HIS A 113 15.32 -5.54 3.44
CA HIS A 113 14.81 -4.21 3.15
C HIS A 113 13.34 -4.28 2.76
N MET A 114 12.54 -3.34 3.24
CA MET A 114 11.12 -3.23 2.92
C MET A 114 10.78 -1.85 2.41
N GLU A 115 10.09 -1.78 1.29
CA GLU A 115 9.54 -0.56 0.74
C GLU A 115 8.02 -0.61 0.83
N VAL A 116 7.40 0.44 1.39
CA VAL A 116 5.95 0.54 1.52
C VAL A 116 5.47 1.78 0.77
N GLN A 117 4.54 1.58 -0.14
CA GLN A 117 3.87 2.64 -0.88
C GLN A 117 2.37 2.58 -0.60
N ILE A 118 1.90 3.54 0.19
CA ILE A 118 0.48 3.77 0.42
C ILE A 118 -0.01 4.80 -0.59
N GLN A 119 -1.16 4.54 -1.23
CA GLN A 119 -1.74 5.49 -2.18
C GLN A 119 -1.92 6.88 -1.55
N GLY A 120 -1.39 7.91 -2.22
CA GLY A 120 -1.45 9.30 -1.74
C GLY A 120 -0.34 9.69 -0.76
N GLN A 121 0.58 8.78 -0.42
CA GLN A 121 1.71 9.05 0.47
C GLN A 121 3.06 8.90 -0.25
N ALA A 122 4.11 9.45 0.34
CA ALA A 122 5.47 9.20 -0.12
C ALA A 122 5.88 7.75 0.16
N LYS A 123 6.65 7.15 -0.75
CA LYS A 123 7.24 5.83 -0.56
C LYS A 123 8.14 5.83 0.67
N GLN A 124 7.93 4.88 1.57
CA GLN A 124 8.75 4.69 2.77
C GLN A 124 9.68 3.49 2.59
N LYS A 125 10.88 3.57 3.15
CA LYS A 125 11.88 2.50 3.14
C LYS A 125 12.24 2.14 4.57
N PHE A 126 12.21 0.86 4.86
CA PHE A 126 12.47 0.29 6.17
C PHE A 126 13.58 -0.74 6.07
N GLU A 127 14.37 -0.81 7.12
CA GLU A 127 15.14 -2.01 7.44
C GLU A 127 14.32 -2.86 8.41
N ALA A 128 14.22 -4.17 8.17
CA ALA A 128 13.32 -5.04 8.91
C ALA A 128 13.98 -6.35 9.34
N TRP A 129 13.61 -6.79 10.55
CA TRP A 129 14.02 -8.05 11.13
C TRP A 129 12.81 -8.82 11.62
N TYR A 130 12.88 -10.14 11.46
CA TYR A 130 11.86 -11.07 11.90
C TYR A 130 12.47 -12.17 12.75
N LEU A 131 11.76 -12.55 13.81
CA LEU A 131 12.05 -13.68 14.67
C LEU A 131 10.75 -14.45 14.94
N ALA A 132 10.74 -15.71 14.53
CA ALA A 132 9.60 -16.60 14.70
C ALA A 132 9.25 -16.80 16.19
N PRO A 133 7.96 -16.96 16.53
CA PRO A 133 6.81 -17.07 15.62
C PRO A 133 6.09 -15.75 15.28
N GLY A 134 6.68 -14.57 15.52
CA GLY A 134 5.96 -13.32 15.22
C GLY A 134 6.56 -12.02 15.74
N LYS A 135 7.75 -12.07 16.35
CA LYS A 135 8.50 -10.88 16.73
C LYS A 135 9.02 -10.20 15.47
N TYR A 136 8.82 -8.90 15.40
CA TYR A 136 9.14 -8.12 14.21
C TYR A 136 9.68 -6.77 14.62
N ARG A 137 10.79 -6.36 14.01
CA ARG A 137 11.41 -5.05 14.19
C ARG A 137 11.47 -4.38 12.83
N GLN A 138 11.17 -3.09 12.78
CA GLN A 138 11.41 -2.26 11.60
C GLN A 138 11.94 -0.89 12.00
N GLU A 139 12.83 -0.35 11.19
CA GLU A 139 13.45 0.95 11.41
C GLU A 139 13.21 1.88 10.22
N LEU A 140 12.88 3.14 10.50
CA LEU A 140 12.68 4.20 9.51
C LEU A 140 13.36 5.47 10.01
N GLY A 141 14.56 5.76 9.49
CA GLY A 141 15.39 6.85 10.01
C GLY A 141 15.68 6.66 11.50
N ASN A 142 15.24 7.60 12.34
CA ASN A 142 15.40 7.48 13.79
C ASN A 142 14.24 6.74 14.48
N LEU A 143 13.17 6.35 13.79
CA LEU A 143 12.03 5.66 14.40
C LEU A 143 12.29 4.15 14.43
N VAL A 144 12.16 3.53 15.60
CA VAL A 144 12.24 2.07 15.77
C VAL A 144 10.87 1.55 16.17
N ASN A 145 10.36 0.56 15.45
CA ASN A 145 9.14 -0.15 15.83
C ASN A 145 9.44 -1.61 16.09
N VAL A 146 9.02 -2.10 17.25
CA VAL A 146 9.10 -3.51 17.66
C VAL A 146 7.69 -4.00 17.93
N SER A 147 7.32 -5.15 17.40
CA SER A 147 6.00 -5.74 17.58
C SER A 147 6.08 -7.22 17.89
N ASP A 148 5.19 -7.66 18.77
CA ASP A 148 4.88 -9.06 19.03
C ASP A 148 3.37 -9.21 18.92
N PHE A 149 2.90 -9.59 17.73
CA PHE A 149 1.47 -9.73 17.46
C PHE A 149 0.86 -10.92 18.21
N SER A 150 1.67 -11.92 18.59
CA SER A 150 1.20 -13.05 19.41
C SER A 150 0.87 -12.62 20.83
N ALA A 151 1.64 -11.66 21.36
CA ALA A 151 1.39 -11.00 22.64
C ALA A 151 0.42 -9.80 22.52
N GLY A 152 -0.02 -9.45 21.30
CA GLY A 152 -0.86 -8.27 21.05
C GLY A 152 -0.18 -6.97 21.46
N LYS A 153 1.14 -6.82 21.27
CA LYS A 153 1.90 -5.65 21.71
C LYS A 153 2.69 -5.04 20.57
N MET A 154 2.78 -3.71 20.56
CA MET A 154 3.68 -2.95 19.70
C MET A 154 4.33 -1.83 20.51
N VAL A 155 5.61 -1.57 20.25
CA VAL A 155 6.40 -0.49 20.85
C VAL A 155 7.03 0.33 19.75
N SER A 156 6.72 1.62 19.72
CA SER A 156 7.40 2.62 18.88
C SER A 156 8.33 3.44 19.76
N ILE A 157 9.61 3.47 19.41
CA ILE A 157 10.64 4.22 20.11
C ILE A 157 11.03 5.40 19.22
N ILE A 158 10.98 6.60 19.79
CA ILE A 158 11.34 7.87 19.15
C ILE A 158 12.54 8.43 19.93
N PRO A 159 13.78 8.02 19.59
CA PRO A 159 15.00 8.38 20.33
C PRO A 159 15.24 9.89 20.39
N ALA A 160 14.95 10.60 19.30
CA ALA A 160 15.09 12.07 19.23
C ALA A 160 14.28 12.80 20.30
N GLU A 161 13.15 12.22 20.74
CA GLU A 161 12.26 12.77 21.77
C GLU A 161 12.41 12.07 23.13
N LYS A 162 13.28 11.06 23.25
CA LYS A 162 13.31 10.12 24.38
C LYS A 162 11.91 9.63 24.77
N LYS A 163 11.11 9.25 23.75
CA LYS A 163 9.71 8.85 23.92
C LYS A 163 9.50 7.41 23.45
N VAL A 164 8.67 6.68 24.19
CA VAL A 164 8.22 5.33 23.86
C VAL A 164 6.70 5.33 23.85
N VAL A 165 6.11 4.87 22.75
CA VAL A 165 4.68 4.62 22.63
C VAL A 165 4.45 3.12 22.65
N VAL A 166 3.72 2.63 23.65
CA VAL A 166 3.32 1.23 23.78
C VAL A 166 1.86 1.11 23.39
N MET A 167 1.58 0.25 22.43
CA MET A 167 0.22 -0.10 22.01
C MET A 167 -0.08 -1.54 22.42
N THR A 168 -1.20 -1.73 23.12
CA THR A 168 -1.74 -3.04 23.49
C THR A 168 -2.98 -3.31 22.65
N ILE A 169 -2.90 -4.33 21.81
CA ILE A 169 -3.95 -4.74 20.89
C ILE A 169 -4.87 -5.74 21.60
N LYS A 170 -6.16 -5.42 21.68
CA LYS A 170 -7.19 -6.23 22.33
C LYS A 170 -8.24 -6.64 21.31
N GLY A 171 -8.83 -7.82 21.47
CA GLY A 171 -9.95 -8.27 20.64
C GLY A 171 -9.62 -8.59 19.18
N ALA A 172 -8.35 -8.63 18.80
CA ALA A 172 -7.94 -9.00 17.45
C ALA A 172 -8.42 -10.42 17.09
N PRO A 173 -8.93 -10.65 15.87
CA PRO A 173 -9.15 -12.00 15.36
C PRO A 173 -7.85 -12.79 15.42
N LYS A 174 -7.90 -14.06 15.83
CA LYS A 174 -6.71 -14.94 15.91
C LYS A 174 -6.15 -15.37 14.54
N ASP A 175 -6.59 -14.72 13.47
CA ASP A 175 -6.22 -15.04 12.10
C ASP A 175 -4.77 -14.57 11.81
N PRO A 176 -3.91 -15.38 11.16
CA PRO A 176 -2.61 -14.93 10.66
C PRO A 176 -2.65 -13.65 9.81
N ALA A 177 -3.79 -13.28 9.21
CA ALA A 177 -3.96 -11.98 8.54
C ALA A 177 -3.75 -10.75 9.45
N SER A 178 -3.82 -10.93 10.78
CA SER A 178 -3.55 -9.90 11.80
C SER A 178 -2.07 -9.70 12.15
N SER A 179 -1.16 -10.40 11.45
CA SER A 179 0.29 -10.36 11.70
C SER A 179 1.04 -9.32 10.83
N ASN A 180 2.36 -9.21 11.04
CA ASN A 180 3.24 -8.37 10.22
C ASN A 180 3.29 -8.85 8.75
N TYR A 181 3.78 -8.00 7.83
CA TYR A 181 3.83 -8.30 6.39
C TYR A 181 4.55 -9.60 6.06
N PHE A 182 5.69 -9.86 6.70
CA PHE A 182 6.49 -11.05 6.44
C PHE A 182 5.81 -12.32 6.96
N GLU A 183 5.23 -12.27 8.16
CA GLU A 183 4.50 -13.41 8.74
C GLU A 183 3.25 -13.78 7.91
N ARG A 184 2.54 -12.79 7.36
CA ARG A 184 1.44 -13.05 6.42
C ARG A 184 1.89 -13.80 5.18
N VAL A 185 2.94 -13.30 4.51
CA VAL A 185 3.52 -13.96 3.34
C VAL A 185 4.03 -15.37 3.70
N ARG A 186 4.64 -15.53 4.88
CA ARG A 186 5.11 -16.81 5.40
C ARG A 186 3.97 -17.81 5.53
N GLY A 187 2.84 -17.40 6.11
CA GLY A 187 1.63 -18.20 6.23
C GLY A 187 1.06 -18.61 4.87
N LEU A 188 0.88 -17.64 3.97
CA LEU A 188 0.37 -17.88 2.61
C LEU A 188 1.22 -18.90 1.83
N LEU A 189 2.54 -18.74 1.88
CA LEU A 189 3.47 -19.63 1.20
C LEU A 189 3.52 -21.02 1.86
N ALA A 190 3.40 -21.11 3.19
CA ALA A 190 3.34 -22.37 3.91
C ALA A 190 2.10 -23.19 3.54
N ASP A 191 0.95 -22.53 3.38
CA ASP A 191 -0.30 -23.19 2.97
C ASP A 191 -0.24 -23.62 1.51
N THR A 192 0.30 -22.76 0.63
CA THR A 192 0.45 -23.08 -0.79
C THR A 192 1.42 -24.25 -1.02
N ALA A 193 2.52 -24.33 -0.26
CA ALA A 193 3.49 -25.43 -0.35
C ALA A 193 2.89 -26.80 0.08
N LYS A 194 1.84 -26.79 0.91
CA LYS A 194 1.12 -28.01 1.33
C LYS A 194 -0.01 -28.40 0.39
N ALA A 195 -0.45 -27.49 -0.48
CA ALA A 195 -1.57 -27.74 -1.38
C ALA A 195 -1.20 -28.81 -2.43
N LYS A 196 -2.09 -29.78 -2.64
CA LYS A 196 -1.92 -30.84 -3.66
C LYS A 196 -1.87 -30.26 -5.07
N GLU A 197 -2.56 -29.14 -5.28
CA GLU A 197 -2.49 -28.31 -6.48
C GLU A 197 -2.15 -26.89 -6.03
N ALA A 198 -0.94 -26.44 -6.33
CA ALA A 198 -0.52 -25.10 -5.97
C ALA A 198 -1.13 -24.08 -6.96
N HIS A 199 -1.92 -23.14 -6.45
CA HIS A 199 -2.52 -22.07 -7.25
C HIS A 199 -1.54 -20.90 -7.39
N TYR A 200 -0.59 -21.03 -8.31
CA TYR A 200 0.30 -19.95 -8.72
C TYR A 200 0.37 -19.83 -10.25
N GLU A 201 0.71 -18.63 -10.73
CA GLU A 201 1.04 -18.37 -12.12
C GLU A 201 2.54 -18.16 -12.29
N LEU A 202 3.16 -18.89 -13.22
CA LEU A 202 4.56 -18.67 -13.60
C LEU A 202 4.68 -17.40 -14.43
N LEU A 203 5.50 -16.46 -13.98
CA LEU A 203 5.74 -15.18 -14.67
C LEU A 203 6.95 -15.20 -15.61
N GLY A 204 7.78 -16.26 -15.54
CA GLY A 204 9.02 -16.37 -16.30
C GLY A 204 10.22 -15.80 -15.58
N GLU A 205 11.24 -15.39 -16.33
CA GLU A 205 12.51 -14.89 -15.81
C GLU A 205 12.63 -13.36 -15.89
N LYS A 206 13.31 -12.76 -14.91
CA LYS A 206 13.61 -11.33 -14.86
C LYS A 206 14.99 -11.11 -14.24
N GLN A 207 15.69 -10.07 -14.69
CA GLN A 207 16.88 -9.55 -13.99
C GLN A 207 16.44 -8.57 -12.90
N ILE A 208 16.84 -8.84 -11.66
CA ILE A 208 16.57 -8.00 -10.48
C ILE A 208 17.89 -7.78 -9.77
N ASP A 209 18.34 -6.52 -9.69
CA ASP A 209 19.60 -6.12 -9.05
C ASP A 209 20.82 -6.95 -9.53
N GLY A 210 20.85 -7.22 -10.85
CA GLY A 210 21.91 -8.00 -11.51
C GLY A 210 21.82 -9.53 -11.31
N ARG A 211 20.77 -10.02 -10.64
CA ARG A 211 20.51 -11.45 -10.41
C ARG A 211 19.39 -11.94 -11.33
N ARG A 212 19.60 -13.10 -11.95
CA ARG A 212 18.54 -13.82 -12.65
C ARG A 212 17.54 -14.38 -11.62
N ALA A 213 16.28 -14.02 -11.75
CA ALA A 213 15.20 -14.50 -10.89
C ALA A 213 14.05 -15.10 -11.71
N VAL A 214 13.40 -16.12 -11.16
CA VAL A 214 12.17 -16.73 -11.68
C VAL A 214 11.00 -16.26 -10.82
N GLY A 215 9.92 -15.79 -11.44
CA GLY A 215 8.78 -15.18 -10.77
C GLY A 215 7.53 -16.05 -10.72
N PHE A 216 6.82 -15.98 -9.60
CA PHE A 216 5.52 -16.63 -9.39
C PHE A 216 4.52 -15.64 -8.82
N ARG A 217 3.29 -15.61 -9.34
CA ARG A 217 2.18 -14.83 -8.78
C ARG A 217 1.21 -15.74 -8.04
N LEU A 218 0.82 -15.33 -6.84
CA LEU A 218 -0.23 -15.91 -6.03
C LEU A 218 -1.30 -14.84 -5.83
N ASP A 219 -2.52 -15.13 -6.27
CA ASP A 219 -3.66 -14.24 -6.12
C ASP A 219 -4.59 -14.78 -5.03
N ASN A 220 -4.93 -13.94 -4.06
CA ASN A 220 -5.98 -14.25 -3.07
C ASN A 220 -6.94 -13.05 -2.93
N PRO A 221 -8.12 -13.22 -2.28
CA PRO A 221 -9.11 -12.15 -2.19
C PRO A 221 -8.64 -10.86 -1.47
N ALA A 222 -7.62 -10.95 -0.61
CA ALA A 222 -7.12 -9.84 0.19
C ALA A 222 -5.88 -9.17 -0.42
N GLU A 223 -5.02 -9.94 -1.09
CA GLU A 223 -3.74 -9.50 -1.65
C GLU A 223 -3.32 -10.33 -2.86
N THR A 224 -2.53 -9.69 -3.72
CA THR A 224 -1.72 -10.37 -4.74
C THR A 224 -0.27 -10.37 -4.27
N VAL A 225 0.36 -11.55 -4.23
CA VAL A 225 1.78 -11.73 -3.87
C VAL A 225 2.55 -12.20 -5.09
N THR A 226 3.66 -11.54 -5.40
CA THR A 226 4.63 -11.96 -6.41
C THR A 226 5.94 -12.34 -5.74
N LEU A 227 6.35 -13.60 -5.90
CA LEU A 227 7.58 -14.16 -5.36
C LEU A 227 8.60 -14.33 -6.49
N TRP A 228 9.71 -13.60 -6.40
CA TRP A 228 10.87 -13.76 -7.28
C TRP A 228 11.98 -14.47 -6.52
N GLY A 229 12.48 -15.59 -7.05
CA GLY A 229 13.57 -16.35 -6.44
C GLY A 229 14.69 -16.65 -7.42
N ASP A 230 15.90 -16.80 -6.90
CA ASP A 230 17.08 -17.17 -7.68
C ASP A 230 17.11 -18.70 -7.82
N PRO A 231 16.98 -19.25 -9.04
CA PRO A 231 16.89 -20.70 -9.24
C PRO A 231 18.18 -21.43 -8.84
N ALA A 232 19.35 -20.77 -8.87
CA ALA A 232 20.60 -21.38 -8.48
C ALA A 232 20.67 -21.61 -6.97
N THR A 233 20.32 -20.59 -6.17
CA THR A 233 20.41 -20.65 -4.71
C THR A 233 19.16 -21.23 -4.05
N GLY A 234 17.99 -21.11 -4.68
CA GLY A 234 16.72 -21.48 -4.08
C GLY A 234 16.18 -20.44 -3.08
N LEU A 235 16.77 -19.24 -3.05
CA LEU A 235 16.43 -18.18 -2.11
C LEU A 235 15.57 -17.09 -2.77
N PRO A 236 14.68 -16.43 -2.00
CA PRO A 236 13.94 -15.27 -2.50
C PRO A 236 14.91 -14.12 -2.82
N VAL A 237 14.68 -13.48 -3.95
CA VAL A 237 15.36 -12.24 -4.36
C VAL A 237 14.47 -11.04 -4.06
N ARG A 238 13.16 -11.16 -4.33
CA ARG A 238 12.19 -10.10 -4.12
C ARG A 238 10.80 -10.67 -3.87
N ILE A 239 10.06 -10.07 -2.94
CA ILE A 239 8.65 -10.37 -2.72
C ILE A 239 7.87 -9.06 -2.85
N GLU A 240 6.80 -9.06 -3.64
CA GLU A 240 5.94 -7.91 -3.85
C GLU A 240 4.52 -8.25 -3.45
N SER A 241 3.89 -7.46 -2.58
CA SER A 241 2.51 -7.62 -2.17
C SER A 241 1.70 -6.38 -2.56
N VAL A 242 0.56 -6.58 -3.20
CA VAL A 242 -0.43 -5.53 -3.50
C VAL A 242 -1.69 -5.84 -2.72
N PHE A 243 -1.98 -5.03 -1.70
CA PHE A 243 -3.14 -5.19 -0.85
C PHE A 243 -4.37 -4.54 -1.50
N SER A 244 -5.46 -5.30 -1.58
CA SER A 244 -6.74 -4.88 -2.17
C SER A 244 -7.57 -3.93 -1.29
N GLY A 245 -7.06 -3.59 -0.10
CA GLY A 245 -7.70 -2.67 0.85
C GLY A 245 -7.69 -1.21 0.40
N ILE A 246 -8.39 -0.38 1.17
CA ILE A 246 -8.36 1.09 1.03
C ILE A 246 -7.58 1.62 2.26
N PRO A 247 -6.44 2.29 2.05
CA PRO A 247 -5.87 2.69 0.76
C PRO A 247 -5.17 1.50 0.09
N ARG A 248 -5.02 1.54 -1.23
CA ARG A 248 -4.16 0.58 -1.92
C ARG A 248 -2.75 0.70 -1.33
N THR A 249 -2.22 -0.43 -0.87
CA THR A 249 -0.89 -0.51 -0.26
C THR A 249 -0.06 -1.49 -1.06
N GLU A 250 1.13 -1.07 -1.46
CA GLU A 250 2.10 -1.90 -2.15
C GLU A 250 3.32 -2.06 -1.25
N VAL A 251 3.76 -3.29 -1.06
CA VAL A 251 4.92 -3.62 -0.24
C VAL A 251 5.90 -4.40 -1.10
N ALA A 252 7.17 -4.02 -1.07
CA ALA A 252 8.23 -4.79 -1.69
C ALA A 252 9.30 -5.12 -0.66
N MET A 253 9.70 -6.37 -0.57
CA MET A 253 10.77 -6.86 0.31
C MET A 253 11.92 -7.39 -0.56
N SER A 254 13.15 -7.02 -0.24
CA SER A 254 14.37 -7.38 -0.98
C SER A 254 15.56 -7.61 -0.05
N ASP A 255 16.70 -8.05 -0.62
CA ASP A 255 17.96 -8.21 0.10
C ASP A 255 17.83 -9.13 1.33
N PHE A 256 17.21 -10.28 1.10
CA PHE A 256 16.90 -11.23 2.16
C PHE A 256 18.16 -11.94 2.68
N GLU A 257 18.33 -11.90 3.99
CA GLU A 257 19.18 -12.81 4.74
C GLU A 257 18.29 -13.72 5.60
N ILE A 258 18.15 -14.97 5.19
CA ILE A 258 17.24 -15.95 5.83
C ILE A 258 18.01 -16.83 6.81
N ASN A 259 17.42 -17.11 7.97
CA ASN A 259 17.99 -17.96 9.02
C ASN A 259 19.36 -17.45 9.54
N VAL A 260 19.54 -16.13 9.56
CA VAL A 260 20.71 -15.48 10.16
C VAL A 260 20.66 -15.52 11.69
N ASP A 261 21.84 -15.53 12.33
CA ASP A 261 21.92 -15.44 13.79
C ASP A 261 21.56 -14.03 14.25
N LEU A 262 20.40 -13.90 14.92
CA LEU A 262 19.90 -12.64 15.45
C LEU A 262 19.85 -12.69 16.97
N LYS A 263 20.33 -11.63 17.61
CA LYS A 263 20.18 -11.45 19.05
C LYS A 263 18.73 -11.19 19.39
N GLU A 264 18.17 -11.96 20.33
CA GLU A 264 16.79 -11.78 20.80
C GLU A 264 16.52 -10.37 21.35
N SER A 265 17.56 -9.72 21.90
CA SER A 265 17.47 -8.34 22.42
C SER A 265 17.15 -7.28 21.37
N LEU A 266 17.30 -7.58 20.08
CA LEU A 266 16.82 -6.70 19.00
C LEU A 266 15.30 -6.51 19.05
N PHE A 267 14.59 -7.48 19.65
CA PHE A 267 13.14 -7.51 19.77
C PHE A 267 12.67 -7.22 21.20
N ASP A 268 13.52 -6.65 22.05
CA ASP A 268 13.11 -6.22 23.39
C ASP A 268 12.06 -5.10 23.28
N MET A 269 10.99 -5.26 24.03
CA MET A 269 9.85 -4.34 24.08
C MET A 269 9.79 -3.59 25.42
N THR A 270 10.85 -3.69 26.21
CA THR A 270 11.02 -2.95 27.46
C THR A 270 11.43 -1.52 27.10
N PRO A 271 10.68 -0.49 27.54
CA PRO A 271 11.08 0.89 27.33
C PRO A 271 12.48 1.14 27.90
N PRO A 272 13.40 1.79 27.15
CA PRO A 272 14.73 2.09 27.66
C PRO A 272 14.68 3.05 28.86
N GLU A 273 15.67 2.95 29.74
CA GLU A 273 15.76 3.82 30.92
C GLU A 273 15.81 5.31 30.52
N GLY A 274 15.09 6.15 31.27
CA GLY A 274 15.02 7.59 31.02
C GLY A 274 14.13 8.02 29.87
N TYR A 275 13.42 7.08 29.21
CA TYR A 275 12.41 7.42 28.20
C TYR A 275 11.05 7.68 28.85
N LYS A 276 10.31 8.65 28.30
CA LYS A 276 8.90 8.89 28.62
C LYS A 276 8.04 7.84 27.94
N VAL A 277 7.20 7.15 28.72
CA VAL A 277 6.34 6.07 28.20
C VAL A 277 4.89 6.54 28.11
N GLN A 278 4.28 6.31 26.96
CA GLN A 278 2.84 6.50 26.74
C GLN A 278 2.21 5.17 26.37
N ASN A 279 1.06 4.85 26.98
CA ASN A 279 0.37 3.59 26.76
C ASN A 279 -0.98 3.84 26.10
N PHE A 280 -1.30 3.06 25.08
CA PHE A 280 -2.57 3.09 24.37
C PHE A 280 -3.13 1.68 24.24
N ASP A 281 -4.44 1.56 24.44
CA ASP A 281 -5.18 0.36 24.10
C ASP A 281 -5.78 0.52 22.71
N VAL A 282 -5.61 -0.51 21.87
CA VAL A 282 -6.17 -0.58 20.52
C VAL A 282 -7.19 -1.71 20.49
N ASP A 283 -8.46 -1.37 20.31
CA ASP A 283 -9.52 -2.36 20.12
C ASP A 283 -9.58 -2.77 18.65
N ALA A 284 -9.08 -3.97 18.38
CA ALA A 284 -9.04 -4.61 17.07
C ALA A 284 -10.23 -5.58 16.84
N SER A 285 -11.24 -5.55 17.71
CA SER A 285 -12.51 -6.25 17.45
C SER A 285 -13.24 -5.66 16.24
N GLU A 286 -14.18 -6.43 15.69
CA GLU A 286 -15.03 -6.00 14.58
C GLU A 286 -15.72 -4.66 14.88
N SER A 287 -15.49 -3.68 13.99
CA SER A 287 -16.08 -2.34 14.07
C SER A 287 -17.57 -2.35 13.76
N ARG A 288 -18.33 -1.47 14.41
CA ARG A 288 -19.80 -1.34 14.26
C ARG A 288 -20.19 0.06 13.77
N GLU A 289 -21.44 0.24 13.34
CA GLU A 289 -21.97 1.55 12.92
C GLU A 289 -21.74 2.64 13.99
N GLN A 290 -21.87 2.29 15.28
CA GLN A 290 -21.62 3.21 16.38
C GLN A 290 -20.17 3.72 16.43
N ASP A 291 -19.20 2.90 16.01
CA ASP A 291 -17.81 3.32 15.91
C ASP A 291 -17.64 4.36 14.80
N LEU A 292 -18.33 4.20 13.66
CA LEU A 292 -18.34 5.20 12.59
C LEU A 292 -18.94 6.54 13.04
N ILE A 293 -20.02 6.52 13.81
CA ILE A 293 -20.62 7.74 14.38
C ILE A 293 -19.63 8.46 15.29
N LYS A 294 -18.94 7.72 16.17
CA LYS A 294 -17.88 8.27 17.03
C LYS A 294 -16.71 8.82 16.22
N ALA A 295 -16.32 8.15 15.13
CA ALA A 295 -15.29 8.67 14.24
C ALA A 295 -15.70 10.01 13.60
N PHE A 296 -16.96 10.15 13.17
CA PHE A 296 -17.48 11.41 12.65
C PHE A 296 -17.53 12.51 13.71
N GLU A 297 -17.92 12.17 14.94
CA GLU A 297 -17.84 13.07 16.09
C GLU A 297 -16.41 13.57 16.32
N SER A 298 -15.44 12.67 16.41
CA SER A 298 -14.02 13.02 16.58
C SER A 298 -13.49 13.83 15.41
N CYS A 299 -13.85 13.50 14.16
CA CYS A 299 -13.48 14.29 12.98
C CYS A 299 -13.99 15.73 13.07
N ALA A 300 -15.24 15.92 13.48
CA ALA A 300 -15.81 17.24 13.68
C ALA A 300 -15.11 18.00 14.82
N GLU A 301 -14.79 17.34 15.93
CA GLU A 301 -14.09 17.98 17.06
C GLU A 301 -12.69 18.46 16.69
N ILE A 302 -11.95 17.67 15.89
CA ILE A 302 -10.58 18.05 15.52
C ILE A 302 -10.52 19.15 14.46
N SER A 303 -11.55 19.27 13.63
CA SER A 303 -11.58 20.15 12.47
C SER A 303 -12.43 21.42 12.65
N GLY A 304 -12.95 21.67 13.85
CA GLY A 304 -13.82 22.84 14.10
C GLY A 304 -15.22 22.68 13.49
N GLY A 305 -15.73 21.45 13.47
CA GLY A 305 -17.08 21.08 13.07
C GLY A 305 -17.18 20.48 11.67
N ALA A 306 -16.10 20.34 10.92
CA ALA A 306 -16.14 19.78 9.56
C ALA A 306 -16.05 18.25 9.54
N PHE A 307 -16.61 17.63 8.51
CA PHE A 307 -16.36 16.22 8.21
C PHE A 307 -15.22 16.08 7.18
N PRO A 308 -14.60 14.88 7.05
CA PRO A 308 -13.63 14.62 6.00
C PRO A 308 -14.19 14.95 4.60
N ASP A 309 -13.33 15.39 3.66
CA ASP A 309 -13.75 15.58 2.27
C ASP A 309 -14.02 14.24 1.55
N SER A 310 -13.39 13.17 2.02
CA SER A 310 -13.67 11.79 1.62
C SER A 310 -13.48 10.85 2.80
N LEU A 311 -14.23 9.74 2.78
CA LEU A 311 -14.14 8.67 3.77
C LEU A 311 -13.18 7.57 3.32
N ASP A 312 -12.07 7.97 2.70
CA ASP A 312 -10.94 7.12 2.40
C ASP A 312 -9.75 7.54 3.29
N THR A 313 -8.68 6.76 3.27
CA THR A 313 -7.50 7.02 4.12
C THR A 313 -6.85 8.36 3.82
N THR A 314 -6.90 8.83 2.57
CA THR A 314 -6.31 10.12 2.20
C THR A 314 -7.13 11.25 2.82
N GLY A 315 -8.45 11.26 2.64
CA GLY A 315 -9.33 12.29 3.20
C GLY A 315 -9.30 12.34 4.72
N VAL A 316 -9.30 11.17 5.37
CA VAL A 316 -9.19 11.07 6.82
C VAL A 316 -7.82 11.55 7.31
N MET A 317 -6.72 11.10 6.70
CA MET A 317 -5.37 11.50 7.12
C MET A 317 -5.13 12.99 6.89
N GLN A 318 -5.61 13.55 5.78
CA GLN A 318 -5.52 14.99 5.52
C GLN A 318 -6.25 15.80 6.59
N LEU A 319 -7.43 15.36 7.03
CA LEU A 319 -8.16 16.01 8.12
C LEU A 319 -7.35 15.98 9.43
N VAL A 320 -6.85 14.80 9.80
CA VAL A 320 -6.06 14.61 11.03
C VAL A 320 -4.78 15.45 10.98
N MET A 321 -4.02 15.40 9.89
CA MET A 321 -2.79 16.18 9.71
C MET A 321 -3.06 17.69 9.73
N LYS A 322 -4.08 18.16 9.02
CA LYS A 322 -4.45 19.59 9.04
C LYS A 322 -4.81 20.05 10.45
N SER A 323 -5.55 19.22 11.19
CA SER A 323 -5.93 19.49 12.58
C SER A 323 -4.70 19.48 13.49
N ALA A 324 -3.77 18.56 13.28
CA ALA A 324 -2.50 18.49 14.00
C ALA A 324 -1.66 19.76 13.75
N ILE A 325 -1.48 20.16 12.48
CA ILE A 325 -0.73 21.38 12.11
C ILE A 325 -1.37 22.62 12.74
N ALA A 326 -2.71 22.74 12.72
CA ALA A 326 -3.41 23.88 13.32
C ALA A 326 -3.28 23.93 14.85
N ARG A 327 -3.06 22.79 15.51
CA ARG A 327 -2.87 22.66 16.96
C ARG A 327 -1.41 22.76 17.40
N ALA A 328 -0.47 22.59 16.48
CA ALA A 328 0.94 22.73 16.76
C ALA A 328 1.23 24.20 17.13
N THR A 329 1.98 24.40 18.21
CA THR A 329 2.38 25.74 18.66
C THR A 329 3.38 26.38 17.68
N ASN A 330 3.77 27.65 17.91
CA ASN A 330 4.72 28.43 17.08
C ASN A 330 6.14 27.83 16.92
N LYS A 331 6.36 26.56 17.23
CA LYS A 331 7.60 25.80 16.99
C LYS A 331 7.38 24.42 16.36
N GLY A 332 6.16 24.05 15.99
CA GLY A 332 5.88 22.74 15.39
C GLY A 332 5.90 21.56 16.36
N GLU A 333 6.03 21.82 17.67
CA GLU A 333 6.05 20.81 18.73
C GLU A 333 4.67 20.67 19.39
N PHE A 334 4.26 19.42 19.65
CA PHE A 334 3.09 19.06 20.45
C PHE A 334 3.51 18.85 21.91
N SER A 335 2.69 19.30 22.86
CA SER A 335 2.82 18.83 24.25
C SER A 335 2.51 17.33 24.34
N ASP A 336 2.96 16.67 25.40
CA ASP A 336 2.69 15.24 25.62
C ASP A 336 1.17 14.98 25.68
N GLU A 337 0.39 15.89 26.28
CA GLU A 337 -1.07 15.82 26.36
C GLU A 337 -1.72 16.00 25.00
N GLN A 338 -1.27 16.98 24.21
CA GLN A 338 -1.80 17.22 22.85
C GLN A 338 -1.53 16.02 21.95
N PHE A 339 -0.34 15.43 22.05
CA PHE A 339 0.02 14.23 21.32
C PHE A 339 -0.85 13.04 21.75
N GLN A 340 -1.04 12.83 23.05
CA GLN A 340 -1.92 11.76 23.54
C GLN A 340 -3.36 11.91 23.07
N GLU A 341 -3.91 13.12 23.11
CA GLU A 341 -5.26 13.38 22.65
C GLU A 341 -5.40 13.15 21.14
N LEU A 342 -4.44 13.65 20.35
CA LEU A 342 -4.41 13.40 18.92
C LEU A 342 -4.32 11.91 18.59
N MET A 343 -3.52 11.15 19.34
CA MET A 343 -3.40 9.70 19.16
C MET A 343 -4.70 8.97 19.51
N LYS A 344 -5.36 9.31 20.62
CA LYS A 344 -6.67 8.73 21.00
C LYS A 344 -7.72 9.00 19.93
N GLN A 345 -7.82 10.26 19.48
CA GLN A 345 -8.73 10.66 18.41
C GLN A 345 -8.43 9.91 17.10
N SER A 346 -7.15 9.77 16.74
CA SER A 346 -6.73 9.03 15.55
C SER A 346 -7.12 7.55 15.63
N LEU A 347 -7.00 6.91 16.79
CA LEU A 347 -7.44 5.53 17.01
C LEU A 347 -8.96 5.40 16.89
N THR A 348 -9.73 6.32 17.48
CA THR A 348 -11.20 6.36 17.36
C THR A 348 -11.64 6.53 15.91
N ILE A 349 -11.02 7.47 15.19
CA ILE A 349 -11.30 7.74 13.77
C ILE A 349 -10.94 6.52 12.93
N GLY A 350 -9.77 5.92 13.14
CA GLY A 350 -9.33 4.71 12.44
C GLY A 350 -10.30 3.54 12.62
N ARG A 351 -10.72 3.26 13.86
CA ARG A 351 -11.69 2.20 14.15
C ARG A 351 -13.03 2.43 13.44
N GLY A 352 -13.60 3.63 13.56
CA GLY A 352 -14.90 3.92 12.97
C GLY A 352 -14.89 3.99 11.44
N THR A 353 -13.84 4.52 10.84
CA THR A 353 -13.68 4.52 9.38
C THR A 353 -13.51 3.10 8.84
N SER A 354 -12.90 2.20 9.60
CA SER A 354 -12.76 0.79 9.21
C SER A 354 -14.12 0.11 8.96
N PHE A 355 -15.17 0.46 9.70
CA PHE A 355 -16.53 -0.06 9.47
C PHE A 355 -17.00 0.24 8.04
N ALA A 356 -16.90 1.49 7.60
CA ALA A 356 -17.34 1.89 6.27
C ALA A 356 -16.51 1.22 5.17
N LEU A 357 -15.20 1.03 5.39
CA LEU A 357 -14.29 0.41 4.41
C LEU A 357 -14.46 -1.12 4.33
N MET A 358 -14.94 -1.75 5.40
CA MET A 358 -15.17 -3.21 5.44
C MET A 358 -16.55 -3.63 4.92
N LEU A 359 -17.48 -2.69 4.74
CA LEU A 359 -18.79 -2.98 4.15
C LEU A 359 -18.66 -3.70 2.80
N PRO A 360 -19.53 -4.69 2.51
CA PRO A 360 -19.53 -5.36 1.21
C PRO A 360 -20.03 -4.40 0.12
N ALA A 361 -19.65 -4.66 -1.14
CA ALA A 361 -20.09 -3.84 -2.28
C ALA A 361 -21.63 -3.81 -2.45
N SER A 362 -22.31 -4.87 -2.01
CA SER A 362 -23.77 -4.99 -1.95
C SER A 362 -24.42 -4.05 -0.94
N ALA A 363 -23.66 -3.46 -0.02
CA ALA A 363 -24.16 -2.47 0.91
C ALA A 363 -24.40 -1.10 0.24
N GLU A 364 -23.96 -0.91 -1.02
CA GLU A 364 -24.18 0.33 -1.77
C GLU A 364 -23.80 1.58 -0.95
N ALA A 365 -22.69 1.49 -0.21
CA ALA A 365 -22.28 2.52 0.74
C ALA A 365 -21.80 3.78 0.01
N HIS A 366 -22.24 4.94 0.47
CA HIS A 366 -21.89 6.24 -0.11
C HIS A 366 -21.59 7.27 0.98
N TYR A 367 -20.75 8.22 0.64
CA TYR A 367 -20.33 9.31 1.48
C TYR A 367 -20.54 10.67 0.80
N ALA A 368 -21.08 11.62 1.55
CA ALA A 368 -21.39 12.98 1.11
C ALA A 368 -21.03 14.05 2.17
N GLY A 369 -20.06 13.75 3.03
CA GLY A 369 -19.65 14.66 4.11
C GLY A 369 -18.82 15.88 3.67
N LYS A 370 -18.33 15.91 2.42
CA LYS A 370 -17.60 17.07 1.89
C LYS A 370 -18.42 18.36 2.05
N GLY A 371 -17.83 19.32 2.75
CA GLY A 371 -18.43 20.63 3.02
C GLY A 371 -19.59 20.64 4.03
N ALA A 372 -19.99 19.48 4.57
CA ALA A 372 -20.98 19.41 5.65
C ALA A 372 -20.37 19.81 7.00
N LYS A 373 -21.19 20.37 7.89
CA LYS A 373 -20.78 20.72 9.25
C LYS A 373 -21.63 20.01 10.30
N ARG A 374 -21.03 19.72 11.46
CA ARG A 374 -21.71 19.14 12.61
C ARG A 374 -22.88 20.03 13.01
N GLY A 375 -24.08 19.44 13.09
CA GLY A 375 -25.31 20.13 13.47
C GLY A 375 -26.23 20.48 12.30
N ASP A 376 -25.82 20.28 11.05
CA ASP A 376 -26.68 20.45 9.87
C ASP A 376 -27.73 19.31 9.81
N LYS A 377 -28.83 19.42 10.56
CA LYS A 377 -29.79 18.32 10.82
C LYS A 377 -30.35 17.59 9.60
N ASP A 378 -30.51 18.30 8.48
CA ASP A 378 -31.07 17.74 7.26
C ASP A 378 -30.00 17.30 6.24
N ARG A 379 -28.73 17.51 6.55
CA ARG A 379 -27.61 17.15 5.68
C ARG A 379 -27.23 15.69 5.88
N VAL A 380 -27.53 14.85 4.90
CA VAL A 380 -27.03 13.46 4.84
C VAL A 380 -25.52 13.46 4.56
N ILE A 381 -24.75 12.70 5.33
CA ILE A 381 -23.29 12.58 5.16
C ILE A 381 -22.83 11.18 4.81
N PHE A 382 -23.60 10.14 5.16
CA PHE A 382 -23.26 8.75 4.85
C PHE A 382 -24.52 7.90 4.80
N TRP A 383 -24.54 6.90 3.93
CA TRP A 383 -25.57 5.86 3.98
C TRP A 383 -25.06 4.54 3.45
N TYR A 384 -25.70 3.47 3.89
CA TYR A 384 -25.46 2.12 3.40
C TYR A 384 -26.70 1.27 3.61
N LYS A 385 -26.76 0.15 2.91
CA LYS A 385 -27.81 -0.86 3.04
C LYS A 385 -27.23 -2.05 3.80
N PRO A 386 -27.65 -2.33 5.05
CA PRO A 386 -27.24 -3.54 5.74
C PRO A 386 -27.60 -4.78 4.93
N GLN A 387 -26.84 -5.85 5.12
CA GLN A 387 -27.11 -7.12 4.44
C GLN A 387 -28.54 -7.59 4.76
N ASP A 388 -29.26 -8.04 3.72
CA ASP A 388 -30.64 -8.51 3.78
C ASP A 388 -31.67 -7.50 4.32
N ALA A 389 -31.30 -6.24 4.51
CA ALA A 389 -32.21 -5.19 4.96
C ALA A 389 -33.04 -4.61 3.81
N LYS A 390 -34.29 -4.25 4.12
CA LYS A 390 -35.20 -3.56 3.18
C LYS A 390 -34.97 -2.05 3.11
N ALA A 391 -34.33 -1.48 4.14
CA ALA A 391 -34.10 -0.05 4.28
C ALA A 391 -32.60 0.26 4.33
N TYR A 392 -32.25 1.46 3.89
CA TYR A 392 -30.95 2.08 4.06
C TYR A 392 -30.83 2.67 5.46
N ARG A 393 -29.65 2.55 6.05
CA ARG A 393 -29.21 3.34 7.20
C ARG A 393 -28.62 4.64 6.71
N VAL A 394 -29.15 5.76 7.20
CA VAL A 394 -28.76 7.11 6.75
C VAL A 394 -28.26 7.90 7.95
N VAL A 395 -27.01 8.34 7.87
CA VAL A 395 -26.35 9.16 8.89
C VAL A 395 -26.38 10.62 8.44
N TYR A 396 -26.87 11.47 9.32
CA TYR A 396 -26.97 12.91 9.13
C TYR A 396 -25.80 13.65 9.79
N ALA A 397 -25.57 14.89 9.39
CA ALA A 397 -24.49 15.73 9.90
C ALA A 397 -24.69 16.14 11.37
N ASP A 398 -25.90 16.01 11.92
CA ASP A 398 -26.15 16.07 13.37
C ASP A 398 -25.85 14.75 14.10
N LEU A 399 -25.29 13.76 13.39
CA LEU A 399 -24.96 12.41 13.84
C LEU A 399 -26.16 11.54 14.19
N SER A 400 -27.39 11.98 13.87
CA SER A 400 -28.55 11.12 13.96
C SER A 400 -28.53 10.05 12.86
N VAL A 401 -29.10 8.89 13.17
CA VAL A 401 -29.26 7.80 12.21
C VAL A 401 -30.74 7.51 12.02
N LYS A 402 -31.17 7.43 10.76
CA LYS A 402 -32.55 7.13 10.39
C LYS A 402 -32.58 6.06 9.31
N ASP A 403 -33.69 5.34 9.25
CA ASP A 403 -33.93 4.38 8.16
C ASP A 403 -34.62 5.08 7.00
N ALA A 404 -34.23 4.75 5.76
CA ALA A 404 -34.86 5.24 4.55
C ALA A 404 -35.20 4.08 3.59
N PRO A 405 -36.38 4.06 2.95
CA PRO A 405 -36.77 2.98 2.05
C PRO A 405 -35.98 2.98 0.73
N THR A 406 -35.36 4.10 0.37
CA THR A 406 -34.56 4.26 -0.86
C THR A 406 -33.27 5.00 -0.56
N ALA A 407 -32.25 4.82 -1.39
CA ALA A 407 -30.98 5.51 -1.25
C ALA A 407 -31.19 7.03 -1.35
N PRO A 408 -30.61 7.82 -0.42
CA PRO A 408 -30.56 9.27 -0.54
C PRO A 408 -29.95 9.73 -1.87
N LYS A 409 -30.53 10.77 -2.47
CA LYS A 409 -29.98 11.44 -3.65
C LYS A 409 -29.27 12.72 -3.21
N VAL A 410 -27.96 12.62 -2.99
CA VAL A 410 -27.12 13.76 -2.59
C VAL A 410 -26.12 14.05 -3.70
N GLU A 411 -26.12 15.29 -4.20
CA GLU A 411 -25.18 15.73 -5.23
C GLU A 411 -23.74 15.65 -4.71
N GLY A 412 -22.82 15.13 -5.55
CA GLY A 412 -21.41 14.98 -5.20
C GLY A 412 -21.08 13.83 -4.26
N ALA A 413 -22.07 12.98 -3.92
CA ALA A 413 -21.82 11.79 -3.12
C ALA A 413 -20.92 10.80 -3.85
N LYS A 414 -19.95 10.25 -3.12
CA LYS A 414 -19.00 9.26 -3.62
C LYS A 414 -19.37 7.89 -3.08
N ARG A 415 -19.43 6.90 -3.97
CA ARG A 415 -19.53 5.50 -3.58
C ARG A 415 -18.24 5.06 -2.88
N ILE A 416 -18.37 4.29 -1.81
CA ILE A 416 -17.25 3.62 -1.16
C ILE A 416 -17.02 2.30 -1.89
N GLU A 417 -16.00 2.26 -2.74
CA GLU A 417 -15.64 1.08 -3.55
C GLU A 417 -14.31 0.48 -3.09
N LYS A 418 -14.22 -0.86 -3.02
CA LYS A 418 -12.96 -1.56 -2.74
C LYS A 418 -11.97 -1.36 -3.90
N ALA A 419 -10.73 -1.00 -3.59
CA ALA A 419 -9.70 -0.60 -4.57
C ALA A 419 -9.33 -1.70 -5.59
N SER A 420 -9.61 -2.99 -5.32
CA SER A 420 -9.37 -4.05 -6.30
C SER A 420 -10.20 -3.91 -7.59
N GLN A 421 -11.37 -3.26 -7.54
CA GLN A 421 -12.26 -3.07 -8.69
C GLN A 421 -11.89 -1.85 -9.55
N SER A 422 -11.33 -0.78 -8.96
CA SER A 422 -10.94 0.41 -9.71
C SER A 422 -9.77 0.17 -10.67
N SER A 423 -8.91 -0.82 -10.39
CA SER A 423 -7.83 -1.23 -11.30
C SER A 423 -8.30 -1.99 -12.55
N LYS A 424 -9.49 -2.61 -12.49
CA LYS A 424 -10.14 -3.23 -13.66
C LYS A 424 -10.83 -2.18 -14.53
N ALA A 425 -11.53 -1.23 -13.90
CA ALA A 425 -12.23 -0.15 -14.61
C ALA A 425 -11.30 0.87 -15.27
N ALA A 426 -10.07 1.06 -14.78
CA ALA A 426 -9.08 1.92 -15.42
C ALA A 426 -8.35 1.26 -16.61
N LYS A 427 -8.67 0.00 -16.93
CA LYS A 427 -8.12 -0.77 -18.05
C LYS A 427 -9.15 -1.11 -19.13
N GLU A 428 -10.41 -0.74 -18.92
CA GLU A 428 -11.49 -0.75 -19.93
C GLU A 428 -11.75 0.69 -20.40
#